data_AF-A0A529P056-F1
#
_entry.id   AF-A0A529P056-F1
#
_cell.length_a   1.000
_cell.length_b   1.000
_cell.length_c   1.000
_cell.angle_alpha   90.00
_cell.angle_beta   90.00
_cell.angle_gamma   90.00
#
_symmetry.space_group_name_H-M   'P 1'
#
loop_
_entity.id
_entity.type
_entity.pdbx_description
1 polymer ?
#
loop_
_entity_poly.entity_id
_entity_poly.type
_entity_poly.pdbx_seq_one_letter_code
_entity_poly.pdbx_strand_id
1 'polypeptide(L)' 'MHRVIISGIGAEIPEPVITNEELVASFNAWVDTENARREVTGDALLQKSDSDFIVHASGVRTRHVVEREGILDPTRMA' A
#
# COMPACT_ATOMS: atom_id res chain seq x y z
N MET A 1 -35.25 -3.68 -33.35
CA MET A 1 -34.02 -3.25 -32.64
C MET A 1 -33.81 -4.19 -31.46
N HIS A 2 -32.67 -4.86 -31.36
CA HIS A 2 -32.35 -5.66 -30.17
C HIS A 2 -31.82 -4.74 -29.07
N ARG A 3 -32.40 -4.85 -27.88
CA ARG A 3 -32.02 -4.06 -26.72
C ARG A 3 -30.90 -4.80 -25.99
N VAL A 4 -29.67 -4.29 -26.12
CA VAL A 4 -28.50 -4.82 -25.40
C VAL A 4 -28.55 -4.28 -23.96
N ILE A 5 -28.34 -5.16 -22.98
CA ILE A 5 -28.31 -4.83 -21.56
C ILE A 5 -27.12 -5.52 -20.89
N ILE A 6 -26.63 -4.95 -19.80
CA ILE A 6 -25.81 -5.68 -18.83
C ILE A 6 -26.79 -6.45 -17.93
N SER A 7 -26.85 -7.77 -18.07
CA SER A 7 -27.84 -8.62 -17.39
C SER A 7 -27.39 -9.12 -16.02
N GLY A 8 -26.15 -8.85 -15.60
CA GLY A 8 -25.65 -9.22 -14.29
C GLY A 8 -24.21 -8.77 -14.05
N ILE A 9 -23.85 -8.63 -12.78
CA ILE A 9 -22.50 -8.34 -12.28
C ILE A 9 -22.26 -9.23 -11.06
N GLY A 10 -21.05 -9.75 -10.91
CA GLY A 10 -20.58 -10.45 -9.72
C GLY A 10 -19.19 -9.94 -9.34
N ALA A 11 -18.91 -9.86 -8.05
CA ALA A 11 -17.60 -9.49 -7.51
C ALA A 11 -17.31 -10.31 -6.25
N GLU A 12 -16.07 -10.77 -6.12
CA GLU A 12 -15.54 -11.39 -4.91
C GLU A 12 -14.41 -10.51 -4.40
N ILE A 13 -14.42 -10.22 -3.09
CA ILE A 13 -13.48 -9.31 -2.45
C ILE A 13 -12.80 -10.10 -1.31
N PRO A 14 -11.46 -10.18 -1.27
CA PRO A 14 -10.75 -10.85 -0.18
C PRO A 14 -11.11 -10.25 1.18
N GLU A 15 -11.21 -11.08 2.23
CA GLU A 15 -11.51 -10.60 3.59
C GLU A 15 -10.43 -9.67 4.19
N PRO A 16 -9.11 -9.94 4.04
CA PRO A 16 -8.09 -9.12 4.68
C PRO A 16 -8.08 -7.69 4.14
N VAL A 17 -8.00 -6.74 5.06
CA VAL A 17 -7.91 -5.31 4.78
C VAL A 17 -6.64 -4.75 5.38
N ILE A 18 -6.00 -3.86 4.64
CA ILE A 18 -4.93 -3.00 5.17
C ILE A 18 -5.47 -1.56 5.22
N THR A 19 -5.17 -0.81 6.27
CA THR A 19 -5.44 0.64 6.38
C THR A 19 -4.26 1.50 5.92
N ASN A 20 -4.48 2.77 5.58
CA ASN A 20 -3.37 3.66 5.20
C ASN A 20 -2.31 3.73 6.31
N GLU A 21 -2.73 3.73 7.57
CA GLU A 21 -1.86 3.82 8.73
C GLU A 21 -0.97 2.58 8.84
N GLU A 22 -1.53 1.38 8.68
CA GLU A 22 -0.75 0.13 8.68
C GLU A 22 0.27 0.09 7.54
N LEU A 23 -0.15 0.47 6.34
CA LEU A 23 0.71 0.47 5.16
C LEU A 23 1.86 1.48 5.30
N VAL A 24 1.54 2.69 5.77
CA VAL A 24 2.52 3.75 5.99
C VAL A 24 3.48 3.37 7.12
N ALA A 25 3.00 2.75 8.21
CA ALA A 25 3.85 2.28 9.28
C ALA A 25 4.88 1.26 8.79
N SER A 26 4.44 0.27 7.99
CA SER A 26 5.34 -0.72 7.39
C SER A 26 6.36 -0.08 6.45
N PHE A 27 5.89 0.77 5.53
CA PHE A 27 6.78 1.48 4.60
C PHE A 27 7.80 2.36 5.32
N ASN A 28 7.39 3.11 6.34
CA ASN A 28 8.28 4.02 7.07
C ASN A 28 9.31 3.26 7.91
N ALA A 29 8.97 2.09 8.46
CA ALA A 29 9.93 1.23 9.15
C ALA A 29 11.01 0.69 8.19
N TRP A 30 10.62 0.36 6.96
CA TRP A 30 11.57 0.00 5.91
C TRP A 30 12.45 1.19 5.50
N VAL A 31 11.85 2.36 5.27
CA VAL A 31 12.59 3.60 4.95
C VAL A 31 13.63 3.92 6.03
N ASP A 32 13.30 3.75 7.31
CA ASP A 32 14.25 3.98 8.41
C ASP A 32 15.47 3.04 8.30
N THR A 33 15.22 1.75 8.07
CA THR A 33 16.29 0.75 7.93
C THR A 33 17.16 1.01 6.70
N GLU A 34 16.53 1.34 5.59
CA GLU A 34 17.20 1.57 4.32
C GLU A 34 17.97 2.91 4.31
N ASN A 35 17.44 3.96 4.95
CA ASN A 35 18.16 5.23 5.10
C ASN A 35 19.42 5.08 5.96
N ALA A 36 19.39 4.29 7.03
CA ALA A 36 20.59 3.98 7.80
C ALA A 36 21.69 3.33 6.93
N ARG A 37 21.30 2.47 5.97
CA ARG A 37 22.23 1.89 4.99
C ARG A 37 22.73 2.94 4.00
N ARG A 38 21.84 3.80 3.48
CA ARG A 38 22.13 4.83 2.47
C ARG A 38 23.04 5.94 2.99
N GLU A 39 22.90 6.31 4.27
CA GLU A 39 23.79 7.26 4.93
C GLU A 39 25.25 6.80 4.88
N VAL A 40 25.49 5.48 4.98
CA VAL A 40 26.83 4.90 4.90
C VAL A 40 27.34 4.83 3.47
N THR A 41 26.48 4.54 2.49
CA THR A 41 26.88 4.44 1.07
C THR A 41 26.96 5.79 0.36
N GLY A 42 26.38 6.85 0.94
CA GLY A 42 26.27 8.17 0.31
C GLY A 42 25.14 8.26 -0.72
N ASP A 43 24.22 7.28 -0.72
CA ASP A 43 23.04 7.29 -1.59
C ASP A 43 22.02 8.34 -1.13
N ALA A 44 21.19 8.83 -2.04
CA ALA A 44 20.12 9.75 -1.70
C ALA A 44 19.10 9.10 -0.74
N LEU A 45 18.79 9.81 0.35
CA LEU A 45 17.84 9.37 1.36
C LEU A 45 16.42 9.33 0.82
N LEU A 46 15.68 8.31 1.25
CA LEU A 46 14.28 8.10 0.91
C LEU A 46 13.38 8.94 1.82
N GLN A 47 12.28 9.42 1.26
CA GLN A 47 11.24 10.11 2.02
C GLN A 47 10.25 9.12 2.62
N LYS A 48 9.81 9.41 3.85
CA LYS A 48 8.69 8.71 4.48
C LYS A 48 7.37 9.09 3.80
N SER A 49 6.40 8.20 3.93
CA SER A 49 5.02 8.43 3.51
C SER A 49 4.15 8.83 4.69
N ASP A 50 2.94 9.26 4.37
CA ASP A 50 1.93 9.76 5.29
C ASP A 50 0.53 9.33 4.83
N SER A 51 -0.38 9.03 5.77
CA SER A 51 -1.73 8.56 5.46
C SER A 51 -2.62 9.65 4.83
N ASP A 52 -2.49 10.92 5.26
CA ASP A 52 -3.17 12.07 4.68
C ASP A 52 -2.68 12.34 3.26
N PHE A 53 -1.39 12.12 2.99
CA PHE A 53 -0.86 12.18 1.62
C PHE A 53 -1.57 11.18 0.70
N ILE A 54 -1.73 9.92 1.13
CA ILE A 54 -2.42 8.89 0.33
C ILE A 54 -3.88 9.30 0.06
N VAL A 55 -4.59 9.78 1.07
CA VAL A 55 -5.99 10.24 0.91
C VAL A 55 -6.06 11.45 -0.02
N HIS A 56 -5.19 12.44 0.14
CA HIS A 56 -5.18 13.63 -0.69
C HIS A 56 -4.88 13.32 -2.16
N ALA A 57 -3.92 12.43 -2.41
CA ALA A 57 -3.49 12.09 -3.75
C ALA A 57 -4.47 11.18 -4.50
N SER A 58 -5.26 10.35 -3.80
CA SER A 58 -6.03 9.27 -4.43
C SER A 58 -7.46 9.06 -3.93
N GLY A 59 -7.81 9.60 -2.76
CA GLY A 59 -9.05 9.29 -2.04
C GLY A 59 -9.08 7.90 -1.38
N VAL A 60 -8.04 7.08 -1.55
CA VAL A 60 -7.95 5.73 -0.98
C VAL A 60 -7.74 5.81 0.53
N ARG A 61 -8.50 5.01 1.28
CA ARG A 61 -8.43 4.89 2.74
C ARG A 61 -7.99 3.50 3.20
N THR A 62 -8.50 2.47 2.53
CA THR A 62 -8.21 1.07 2.81
C THR A 62 -8.18 0.29 1.49
N ARG A 63 -7.65 -0.94 1.54
CA ARG A 63 -7.70 -1.88 0.42
C ARG A 63 -7.82 -3.30 0.92
N HIS A 64 -8.51 -4.13 0.15
CA HIS A 64 -8.54 -5.57 0.35
C HIS A 64 -7.33 -6.20 -0.31
N VAL A 65 -6.75 -7.19 0.35
CA VAL A 65 -5.56 -7.91 -0.11
C VAL A 65 -5.71 -9.41 0.14
N VAL A 66 -5.04 -10.22 -0.66
CA VAL A 66 -5.04 -11.68 -0.48
C VAL A 66 -4.07 -12.11 0.63
N GLU A 67 -2.91 -11.46 0.71
CA GLU A 67 -1.85 -11.77 1.68
C GLU A 67 -1.46 -10.48 2.41
N ARG A 68 -1.93 -10.31 3.64
CA ARG A 68 -1.77 -9.05 4.38
C ARG A 68 -0.43 -8.97 5.09
N GLU A 69 -0.03 -10.06 5.72
CA GLU A 69 1.12 -10.16 6.60
C GLU A 69 2.41 -9.99 5.79
N GLY A 70 2.49 -10.63 4.62
CA GLY A 70 3.61 -10.46 3.70
C GLY A 70 3.75 -9.04 3.13
N ILE A 71 2.64 -8.31 2.95
CA ILE A 71 2.66 -6.90 2.49
C ILE A 71 3.12 -5.98 3.62
N LEU A 72 2.72 -6.26 4.86
CA LEU A 72 3.06 -5.43 6.02
C LEU A 72 4.44 -5.74 6.62
N ASP A 73 5.14 -6.77 6.12
CA ASP A 73 6.50 -7.09 6.54
C ASP A 73 7.54 -6.13 5.92
N PRO A 74 8.18 -5.25 6.73
CA PRO A 74 9.13 -4.28 6.23
C PRO A 74 10.44 -4.90 5.72
N THR A 75 10.70 -6.19 5.98
CA THR A 75 11.94 -6.86 5.57
C THR A 75 11.89 -7.43 4.16
N ARG A 76 10.72 -7.36 3.49
CA ARG A 76 10.47 -7.94 2.17
C ARG A 76 10.54 -6.95 1.01
N MET A 77 10.66 -5.65 1.30
CA MET A 77 10.84 -4.61 0.30
C MET A 77 12.34 -4.54 -0.06
N ALA A 78 12.74 -5.16 -1.18
CA ALA A 78 14.11 -5.17 -1.68
C ALA A 78 14.18 -4.56 -3.09
#